data_AF-A0AAV8Y7B4-F1
#
_entry.id   AF-A0AAV8Y7B4-F1
#
_cell.length_a   1.000
_cell.length_b   1.000
_cell.length_c   1.000
_cell.angle_alpha   90.00
_cell.angle_beta   90.00
_cell.angle_gamma   90.00
#
_symmetry.space_group_name_H-M   'P 1'
#
loop_
_entity.id
_entity.type
_entity.pdbx_description
1 polymer ?
#
loop_
_entity_poly.entity_id
_entity_poly.type
_entity_poly.pdbx_seq_one_letter_code
_entity_poly.pdbx_strand_id
1 'polypeptide(L)'
;MIFEGFVFHAKSNFEAVSTISEEIFTLMNAVFKQILLVFIKNVSYIDVVAKEYSMKLVILSHAILLHETVGFDLKTKSGIVFTHSFNIIPEMHRKNFKYKDCPALEMLKEFNDEEYITLMNTKMSVFNCSESTVIIYSSILSIVPQEKLIEVKINDEALVCLLYGGLMECAKRNTSVPHIIVEISRTLSIIVKHLKAVPQSLIKSLFLEGISYVWSHLEHFVDTVRNYTKLFFEDLVIVAAQHKNNGNRELAEILLQNVQQLSPTQCIRLIAMDNIAQHMSASYLLENFDDLQNSLLCLISEVTISEQAS
;
A
#
# COMPACT_ATOMS: atom_id res chain seq x y z
N MET A 1 -1.22 14.09 -29.63
CA MET A 1 -1.67 15.47 -29.36
C MET A 1 -1.41 15.96 -27.93
N ILE A 2 -2.08 15.47 -26.86
CA ILE A 2 -1.85 15.99 -25.49
C ILE A 2 -0.51 15.54 -24.88
N PHE A 3 -0.11 14.29 -25.11
CA PHE A 3 1.21 13.80 -24.69
C PHE A 3 2.35 14.54 -25.41
N GLU A 4 2.18 14.85 -26.70
CA GLU A 4 3.10 15.71 -27.45
C GLU A 4 3.09 17.15 -26.92
N GLY A 5 1.93 17.66 -26.49
CA GLY A 5 1.80 18.94 -25.79
C GLY A 5 2.50 18.95 -24.43
N PHE A 6 2.45 17.86 -23.67
CA PHE A 6 3.22 17.68 -22.44
C PHE A 6 4.71 17.60 -22.73
N VAL A 7 5.13 16.84 -23.74
CA VAL A 7 6.53 16.77 -24.19
C VAL A 7 7.02 18.13 -24.68
N PHE A 8 6.18 18.89 -25.37
CA PHE A 8 6.47 20.25 -25.84
C PHE A 8 6.59 21.23 -24.67
N HIS A 9 5.64 21.23 -23.71
CA HIS A 9 5.75 22.03 -22.49
C HIS A 9 6.94 21.62 -21.62
N ALA A 10 7.22 20.32 -21.53
CA ALA A 10 8.38 19.78 -20.85
C ALA A 10 9.71 20.04 -21.57
N LYS A 11 9.68 20.45 -22.84
CA LYS A 11 10.85 21.00 -23.53
C LYS A 11 10.99 22.51 -23.33
N SER A 12 9.88 23.22 -23.16
CA SER A 12 9.84 24.69 -23.25
C SER A 12 10.04 25.40 -21.89
N ASN A 13 9.63 24.81 -20.77
CA ASN A 13 9.57 25.47 -19.47
C ASN A 13 10.66 25.04 -18.46
N PHE A 14 11.60 24.20 -18.88
CA PHE A 14 12.47 23.47 -17.95
C PHE A 14 13.71 24.22 -17.44
N GLU A 15 13.96 25.43 -17.92
CA GLU A 15 15.03 26.28 -17.39
C GLU A 15 14.59 27.13 -16.18
N ALA A 16 13.29 27.13 -15.81
CA ALA A 16 12.75 28.08 -14.83
C ALA A 16 11.71 27.49 -13.86
N VAL A 17 11.88 26.25 -13.38
CA VAL A 17 10.95 25.65 -12.40
C VAL A 17 11.28 26.13 -10.98
N SER A 18 10.97 27.40 -10.68
CA SER A 18 10.99 27.94 -9.31
C SER A 18 9.60 28.34 -8.80
N THR A 19 8.57 28.30 -9.64
CA THR A 19 7.18 28.61 -9.27
C THR A 19 6.20 27.76 -10.09
N ILE A 20 5.67 26.70 -9.48
CA ILE A 20 4.65 25.85 -10.10
C ILE A 20 3.27 26.44 -9.76
N SER A 21 2.49 26.84 -10.77
CA SER A 21 1.14 27.42 -10.61
C SER A 21 0.03 26.35 -10.59
N GLU A 22 -1.16 26.72 -10.11
CA GLU A 22 -2.35 25.87 -10.04
C GLU A 22 -2.81 25.33 -11.40
N GLU A 23 -2.60 26.11 -12.47
CA GLU A 23 -2.84 25.70 -13.85
C GLU A 23 -1.92 24.55 -14.27
N ILE A 24 -0.65 24.58 -13.83
CA ILE A 24 0.31 23.50 -14.08
C ILE A 24 -0.15 22.23 -13.34
N PHE A 25 -0.65 22.32 -12.11
CA PHE A 25 -1.17 21.15 -11.39
C PHE A 25 -2.38 20.54 -12.09
N THR A 26 -3.30 21.35 -12.59
CA THR A 26 -4.48 20.88 -13.34
C THR A 26 -4.05 20.17 -14.62
N LEU A 27 -3.11 20.77 -15.36
CA LEU A 27 -2.54 20.16 -16.57
C LEU A 27 -1.82 18.84 -16.24
N MET A 28 -1.01 18.80 -15.19
CA MET A 28 -0.26 17.60 -14.79
C MET A 28 -1.19 16.48 -14.31
N ASN A 29 -2.26 16.80 -13.57
CA ASN A 29 -3.27 15.81 -13.18
C ASN A 29 -3.98 15.22 -14.42
N ALA A 30 -4.35 16.06 -15.39
CA ALA A 30 -4.96 15.60 -16.65
C ALA A 30 -4.00 14.72 -17.46
N VAL A 31 -2.73 15.12 -17.55
CA VAL A 31 -1.69 14.36 -18.25
C VAL A 31 -1.42 13.03 -17.56
N PHE A 32 -1.25 13.00 -16.23
CA PHE A 32 -1.00 11.78 -15.48
C PHE A 32 -2.16 10.80 -15.59
N LYS A 33 -3.42 11.26 -15.53
CA LYS A 33 -4.57 10.39 -15.79
C LYS A 33 -4.49 9.74 -17.17
N GLN A 34 -4.09 10.49 -18.20
CA GLN A 34 -3.95 9.94 -19.55
C GLN A 34 -2.76 8.98 -19.67
N ILE A 35 -1.62 9.31 -19.06
CA ILE A 35 -0.43 8.44 -19.02
C ILE A 35 -0.76 7.12 -18.31
N LEU A 36 -1.46 7.16 -17.18
CA LEU A 36 -1.90 5.97 -16.45
C LEU A 36 -2.85 5.11 -17.29
N LEU A 37 -3.83 5.72 -17.98
CA LEU A 37 -4.72 5.01 -18.90
C LEU A 37 -3.99 4.33 -20.06
N VAL A 38 -2.88 4.91 -20.49
CA VAL A 38 -2.02 4.35 -21.55
C VAL A 38 -1.15 3.22 -21.01
N PHE A 39 -0.56 3.36 -19.82
CA PHE A 39 0.23 2.29 -19.16
C PHE A 39 -0.57 1.00 -18.96
N ILE A 40 -1.87 1.11 -18.66
CA ILE A 40 -2.77 -0.05 -18.52
C ILE A 40 -2.94 -0.83 -19.84
N LYS A 41 -2.82 -0.17 -21.01
CA LYS A 41 -3.20 -0.74 -22.32
C LYS A 41 -2.06 -1.42 -23.09
N ASN A 42 -0.87 -1.54 -22.52
CA ASN A 42 0.27 -2.31 -23.04
C ASN A 42 0.50 -2.15 -24.56
N VAL A 43 0.60 -0.90 -25.01
CA VAL A 43 0.75 -0.55 -26.44
C VAL A 43 2.23 -0.48 -26.79
N SER A 44 2.67 -1.13 -27.88
CA SER A 44 4.06 -1.14 -28.36
C SER A 44 4.69 0.26 -28.57
N TYR A 45 3.86 1.28 -28.79
CA TYR A 45 4.27 2.69 -28.89
C TYR A 45 4.79 3.26 -27.56
N ILE A 46 4.37 2.68 -26.42
CA ILE A 46 4.83 3.04 -25.07
C ILE A 46 6.30 2.68 -24.91
N ASP A 47 6.81 1.59 -25.48
CA ASP A 47 8.22 1.21 -25.28
C ASP A 47 9.20 2.23 -25.84
N VAL A 48 8.86 2.87 -26.97
CA VAL A 48 9.69 3.90 -27.60
C VAL A 48 9.63 5.20 -26.81
N VAL A 49 8.41 5.67 -26.53
CA VAL A 49 8.18 6.91 -25.80
C VAL A 49 8.67 6.81 -24.35
N ALA A 50 8.44 5.68 -23.69
CA ALA A 50 8.80 5.49 -22.30
C ALA A 50 10.31 5.26 -22.14
N LYS A 51 11.02 4.72 -23.13
CA LYS A 51 12.50 4.76 -23.14
C LYS A 51 13.06 6.17 -23.33
N GLU A 52 12.45 6.99 -24.19
CA GLU A 52 12.93 8.36 -24.45
C GLU A 52 12.59 9.36 -23.32
N TYR A 53 11.46 9.16 -22.63
CA TYR A 53 10.92 10.13 -21.68
C TYR A 53 10.85 9.63 -20.22
N SER A 54 11.14 8.36 -19.92
CA SER A 54 11.09 7.81 -18.54
C SER A 54 11.91 8.62 -17.56
N MET A 55 13.15 8.96 -17.91
CA MET A 55 14.02 9.73 -17.01
C MET A 55 13.47 11.13 -16.72
N LYS A 56 12.85 11.79 -17.70
CA LYS A 56 12.20 13.10 -17.50
C LYS A 56 10.94 12.97 -16.65
N LEU A 57 10.16 11.92 -16.85
CA LEU A 57 8.98 11.62 -16.05
C LEU A 57 9.34 11.33 -14.60
N VAL A 58 10.45 10.64 -14.35
CA VAL A 58 11.00 10.43 -13.01
C VAL A 58 11.33 11.77 -12.35
N ILE A 59 12.10 12.64 -13.02
CA ILE A 59 12.48 13.95 -12.47
C ILE A 59 11.25 14.83 -12.19
N LEU A 60 10.28 14.87 -13.10
CA LEU A 60 9.04 15.63 -12.91
C LEU A 60 8.19 15.11 -11.76
N SER A 61 8.01 13.79 -11.72
CA SER A 61 7.18 13.17 -10.69
C SER A 61 7.83 13.33 -9.32
N HIS A 62 9.17 13.27 -9.24
CA HIS A 62 9.96 13.59 -8.05
C HIS A 62 9.70 15.02 -7.56
N ALA A 63 9.76 16.01 -8.46
CA ALA A 63 9.50 17.40 -8.11
C ALA A 63 8.08 17.61 -7.54
N ILE A 64 7.07 16.92 -8.10
CA ILE A 64 5.70 16.95 -7.55
C ILE A 64 5.64 16.33 -6.16
N LEU A 65 6.26 15.17 -5.97
CA LEU A 65 6.23 14.45 -4.69
C LEU A 65 6.79 15.29 -3.55
N LEU A 66 7.81 16.10 -3.82
CA LEU A 66 8.41 17.03 -2.85
C LEU A 66 7.66 18.35 -2.66
N HIS A 67 6.75 18.70 -3.56
CA HIS A 67 6.12 20.01 -3.52
C HIS A 67 5.08 20.09 -2.40
N GLU A 68 5.28 20.98 -1.42
CA GLU A 68 4.47 21.06 -0.20
C GLU A 68 3.00 21.38 -0.46
N THR A 69 2.72 22.24 -1.45
CA THR A 69 1.35 22.68 -1.76
C THR A 69 0.55 21.67 -2.58
N VAL A 70 1.18 20.60 -3.09
CA VAL A 70 0.48 19.61 -3.90
C VAL A 70 -0.30 18.68 -2.98
N GLY A 71 -1.61 18.60 -3.23
CA GLY A 71 -2.51 17.69 -2.52
C GLY A 71 -2.12 16.22 -2.68
N PHE A 72 -2.36 15.44 -1.63
CA PHE A 72 -1.93 14.05 -1.53
C PHE A 72 -2.41 13.15 -2.68
N ASP A 73 -3.64 13.33 -3.18
CA ASP A 73 -4.17 12.55 -4.32
C ASP A 73 -3.32 12.70 -5.60
N LEU A 74 -2.85 13.91 -5.90
CA LEU A 74 -1.97 14.14 -7.05
C LEU A 74 -0.58 13.56 -6.79
N LYS A 75 -0.08 13.64 -5.55
CA LYS A 75 1.18 12.99 -5.16
C LYS A 75 1.11 11.46 -5.31
N THR A 76 0.03 10.81 -4.90
CA THR A 76 -0.16 9.36 -5.10
C THR A 76 -0.12 8.98 -6.58
N LYS A 77 -0.84 9.71 -7.45
CA LYS A 77 -0.79 9.49 -8.90
C LYS A 77 0.60 9.72 -9.49
N SER A 78 1.28 10.76 -9.02
CA SER A 78 2.67 11.06 -9.37
C SER A 78 3.59 9.91 -8.97
N GLY A 79 3.40 9.33 -7.78
CA GLY A 79 4.13 8.16 -7.30
C GLY A 79 4.01 6.96 -8.23
N ILE A 80 2.81 6.68 -8.74
CA ILE A 80 2.59 5.57 -9.69
C ILE A 80 3.37 5.82 -10.98
N VAL A 81 3.29 7.03 -11.54
CA VAL A 81 4.04 7.42 -12.74
C VAL A 81 5.55 7.37 -12.48
N PHE A 82 5.99 7.84 -11.31
CA PHE A 82 7.38 7.82 -10.87
C PHE A 82 7.92 6.39 -10.84
N THR A 83 7.29 5.49 -10.08
CA THR A 83 7.72 4.10 -9.92
C THR A 83 7.69 3.34 -11.24
N HIS A 84 6.62 3.50 -12.02
CA HIS A 84 6.55 2.89 -13.35
C HIS A 84 7.68 3.38 -14.25
N SER A 85 7.88 4.70 -14.33
CA SER A 85 8.92 5.29 -15.17
C SER A 85 10.32 4.84 -14.73
N PHE A 86 10.57 4.70 -13.42
CA PHE A 86 11.85 4.22 -12.88
C PHE A 86 12.14 2.77 -13.30
N ASN A 87 11.14 1.89 -13.26
CA ASN A 87 11.27 0.47 -13.59
C ASN A 87 11.62 0.22 -15.06
N ILE A 88 11.20 1.11 -15.96
CA ILE A 88 11.42 0.99 -17.40
C ILE A 88 12.65 1.77 -17.90
N ILE A 89 13.39 2.47 -17.03
CA ILE A 89 14.64 3.13 -17.42
C ILE A 89 15.58 2.07 -18.01
N PRO A 90 16.23 2.32 -19.17
CA PRO A 90 17.21 1.40 -19.73
C PRO A 90 18.33 1.07 -18.73
N GLU A 91 18.74 -0.20 -18.64
CA GLU A 91 19.77 -0.64 -17.67
C GLU A 91 21.09 0.12 -17.78
N MET A 92 21.44 0.60 -18.98
CA MET A 92 22.62 1.43 -19.21
C MET A 92 22.64 2.71 -18.36
N HIS A 93 21.48 3.23 -17.98
CA HIS A 93 21.30 4.40 -17.11
C HIS A 93 21.06 4.02 -15.63
N ARG A 94 20.96 2.71 -15.34
CA ARG A 94 20.74 2.16 -13.99
C ARG A 94 21.98 1.49 -13.40
N LYS A 95 23.16 1.71 -13.99
CA LYS A 95 24.39 0.96 -13.65
C LYS A 95 24.80 1.05 -12.18
N ASN A 96 24.43 2.11 -11.48
CA ASN A 96 24.80 2.36 -10.08
C ASN A 96 23.68 2.06 -9.08
N PHE A 97 22.50 1.63 -9.54
CA PHE A 97 21.38 1.30 -8.66
C PHE A 97 21.62 -0.06 -7.99
N LYS A 98 21.58 -0.06 -6.65
CA LYS A 98 21.64 -1.25 -5.78
C LYS A 98 20.44 -2.19 -6.01
N TYR A 99 19.22 -1.68 -6.16
CA TYR A 99 17.98 -2.47 -6.24
C TYR A 99 17.40 -2.45 -7.66
N LYS A 100 18.05 -3.15 -8.60
CA LYS A 100 17.70 -3.10 -10.04
C LYS A 100 16.25 -3.52 -10.36
N ASP A 101 15.70 -4.46 -9.60
CA ASP A 101 14.33 -4.96 -9.80
C ASP A 101 13.25 -4.01 -9.27
N CYS A 102 13.60 -3.13 -8.33
CA CYS A 102 12.71 -2.13 -7.77
C CYS A 102 13.49 -0.85 -7.41
N PRO A 103 13.97 -0.09 -8.41
CA PRO A 103 14.93 0.97 -8.15
C PRO A 103 14.28 2.22 -7.52
N ALA A 104 12.95 2.30 -7.49
CA ALA A 104 12.22 3.30 -6.70
C ALA A 104 12.52 3.20 -5.19
N LEU A 105 12.95 2.05 -4.67
CA LEU A 105 13.35 1.91 -3.26
C LEU A 105 14.57 2.75 -2.90
N GLU A 106 15.51 2.97 -3.83
CA GLU A 106 16.72 3.77 -3.56
C GLU A 106 16.42 5.25 -3.33
N MET A 107 15.22 5.68 -3.68
CA MET A 107 14.74 7.02 -3.45
C MET A 107 14.21 7.20 -2.03
N LEU A 108 14.23 6.17 -1.18
CA LEU A 108 13.85 6.24 0.23
C LEU A 108 15.08 6.21 1.13
N LYS A 109 15.08 7.07 2.16
CA LYS A 109 16.25 7.26 3.04
C LYS A 109 16.66 5.99 3.80
N GLU A 110 15.73 5.10 4.07
CA GLU A 110 15.98 3.82 4.74
C GLU A 110 16.77 2.82 3.87
N PHE A 111 16.76 3.02 2.55
CA PHE A 111 17.39 2.12 1.59
C PHE A 111 18.63 2.72 0.91
N ASN A 112 18.86 4.02 1.13
CA ASN A 112 19.96 4.77 0.55
C ASN A 112 20.58 5.73 1.58
N ASP A 113 21.84 5.48 1.91
CA ASP A 113 22.60 6.31 2.84
C ASP A 113 22.94 7.68 2.24
N GLU A 114 22.99 7.79 0.91
CA GLU A 114 23.22 9.06 0.22
C GLU A 114 22.00 9.98 0.35
N GLU A 115 22.23 11.30 0.33
CA GLU A 115 21.14 12.28 0.37
C GLU A 115 20.51 12.53 -1.01
N TYR A 116 21.21 12.17 -2.09
CA TYR A 116 20.79 12.47 -3.45
C TYR A 116 21.16 11.32 -4.40
N ILE A 117 20.31 11.11 -5.41
CA ILE A 117 20.59 10.28 -6.56
C ILE A 117 20.76 11.19 -7.79
N THR A 118 21.74 10.89 -8.63
CA THR A 118 21.93 11.64 -9.88
C THR A 118 21.32 10.87 -11.05
N LEU A 119 20.38 11.50 -11.76
CA LEU A 119 19.81 10.99 -13.01
C LEU A 119 19.87 12.08 -14.08
N MET A 120 20.42 11.79 -15.27
CA MET A 120 20.57 12.77 -16.37
C MET A 120 21.27 14.09 -15.96
N ASN A 121 22.26 14.01 -15.06
CA ASN A 121 22.94 15.16 -14.43
C ASN A 121 22.07 16.01 -13.48
N THR A 122 20.83 15.60 -13.22
CA THR A 122 19.97 16.20 -12.20
C THR A 122 20.15 15.45 -10.88
N LYS A 123 20.47 16.18 -9.81
CA LYS A 123 20.47 15.64 -8.45
C LYS A 123 19.05 15.67 -7.90
N MET A 124 18.52 14.49 -7.59
CA MET A 124 17.23 14.29 -6.95
C MET A 124 17.46 13.93 -5.50
N SER A 125 16.88 14.65 -4.55
CA SER A 125 16.97 14.29 -3.13
C SER A 125 16.23 13.00 -2.83
N VAL A 126 16.77 12.22 -1.91
CA VAL A 126 16.14 11.03 -1.36
C VAL A 126 14.98 11.47 -0.44
N PHE A 127 13.85 10.77 -0.52
CA PHE A 127 12.69 11.01 0.32
C PHE A 127 12.97 10.58 1.76
N ASN A 128 12.66 11.48 2.70
CA ASN A 128 12.91 11.28 4.13
C ASN A 128 11.65 11.44 4.99
N CYS A 129 10.48 11.62 4.39
CA CYS A 129 9.22 11.80 5.10
C CYS A 129 8.27 10.61 4.88
N SER A 130 7.47 10.29 5.90
CA SER A 130 6.51 9.18 5.87
C SER A 130 5.53 9.27 4.70
N GLU A 131 5.12 10.50 4.33
CA GLU A 131 4.19 10.73 3.22
C GLU A 131 4.72 10.15 1.91
N SER A 132 5.97 10.48 1.57
CA SER A 132 6.62 10.00 0.36
C SER A 132 6.89 8.49 0.43
N THR A 133 7.31 7.97 1.59
CA THR A 133 7.50 6.52 1.79
C THR A 133 6.22 5.74 1.51
N VAL A 134 5.09 6.16 2.09
CA VAL A 134 3.79 5.51 1.87
C VAL A 134 3.38 5.57 0.40
N ILE A 135 3.56 6.72 -0.26
CA ILE A 135 3.25 6.87 -1.69
C ILE A 135 4.11 5.92 -2.53
N ILE A 136 5.42 5.85 -2.27
CA ILE A 136 6.32 4.98 -3.04
C ILE A 136 5.97 3.51 -2.81
N TYR A 137 5.72 3.08 -1.57
CA TYR A 137 5.29 1.71 -1.28
C TYR A 137 3.97 1.34 -1.96
N SER A 138 2.97 2.21 -1.88
CA SER A 138 1.69 2.01 -2.55
C SER A 138 1.85 1.95 -4.08
N SER A 139 2.75 2.76 -4.62
CA SER A 139 3.05 2.80 -6.05
C SER A 139 3.80 1.55 -6.51
N ILE A 140 4.75 1.04 -5.72
CA ILE A 140 5.44 -0.23 -5.97
C ILE A 140 4.43 -1.37 -5.99
N LEU A 141 3.56 -1.46 -4.99
CA LEU A 141 2.51 -2.47 -4.92
C LEU A 141 1.57 -2.43 -6.14
N SER A 142 1.29 -1.24 -6.66
CA SER A 142 0.37 -1.05 -7.81
C SER A 142 1.02 -1.37 -9.16
N ILE A 143 2.34 -1.26 -9.28
CA ILE A 143 3.06 -1.36 -10.56
C ILE A 143 3.82 -2.68 -10.70
N VAL A 144 4.39 -3.19 -9.61
CA VAL A 144 5.21 -4.40 -9.65
C VAL A 144 4.28 -5.62 -9.76
N PRO A 145 4.49 -6.52 -10.73
CA PRO A 145 3.70 -7.75 -10.85
C PRO A 145 3.74 -8.59 -9.58
N GLN A 146 2.64 -9.28 -9.29
CA GLN A 146 2.48 -10.08 -8.07
C GLN A 146 3.60 -11.10 -7.88
N GLU A 147 4.04 -11.75 -8.95
CA GLU A 147 5.10 -12.77 -8.92
C GLU A 147 6.40 -12.14 -8.40
N LYS A 148 6.74 -10.94 -8.89
CA LYS A 148 7.93 -10.21 -8.45
C LYS A 148 7.84 -9.72 -7.01
N LEU A 149 6.64 -9.40 -6.51
CA LEU A 149 6.47 -9.01 -5.10
C LEU A 149 6.86 -10.14 -4.13
N ILE A 150 6.68 -11.40 -4.54
CA ILE A 150 7.02 -12.58 -3.73
C ILE A 150 8.47 -13.03 -3.96
N GLU A 151 8.93 -13.02 -5.22
CA GLU A 151 10.23 -13.58 -5.61
C GLU A 151 11.42 -12.64 -5.36
N VAL A 152 11.24 -11.34 -5.58
CA VAL A 152 12.32 -10.36 -5.43
C VAL A 152 12.65 -10.21 -3.95
N LYS A 153 13.94 -10.36 -3.63
CA LYS A 153 14.46 -10.16 -2.28
C LYS A 153 15.29 -8.88 -2.21
N ILE A 154 15.04 -8.09 -1.18
CA ILE A 154 15.79 -6.89 -0.84
C ILE A 154 16.37 -7.12 0.56
N ASN A 155 17.70 -7.15 0.67
CA ASN A 155 18.40 -7.51 1.92
C ASN A 155 17.89 -8.85 2.52
N ASP A 156 17.76 -9.88 1.68
CA ASP A 156 17.25 -11.23 2.00
C ASP A 156 15.77 -11.34 2.40
N GLU A 157 15.03 -10.23 2.47
CA GLU A 157 13.60 -10.19 2.73
C GLU A 157 12.78 -10.06 1.44
N ALA A 158 11.69 -10.81 1.32
CA ALA A 158 10.79 -10.70 0.17
C ALA A 158 10.17 -9.30 0.09
N LEU A 159 10.08 -8.73 -1.12
CA LEU A 159 9.63 -7.36 -1.33
C LEU A 159 8.26 -7.09 -0.69
N VAL A 160 7.31 -8.02 -0.79
CA VAL A 160 5.99 -7.90 -0.14
C VAL A 160 6.09 -7.73 1.38
N CYS A 161 6.99 -8.46 2.04
CA CYS A 161 7.16 -8.41 3.50
C CYS A 161 7.76 -7.08 3.92
N LEU A 162 8.78 -6.62 3.18
CA LEU A 162 9.43 -5.34 3.41
C LEU A 162 8.45 -4.16 3.25
N LEU A 163 7.66 -4.15 2.17
CA LEU A 163 6.65 -3.10 1.96
C LEU A 163 5.58 -3.13 3.07
N TYR A 164 5.15 -4.32 3.48
CA TYR A 164 4.19 -4.50 4.57
C TYR A 164 4.73 -3.95 5.90
N GLY A 165 5.93 -4.37 6.31
CA GLY A 165 6.57 -3.92 7.55
C GLY A 165 6.82 -2.41 7.54
N GLY A 166 7.28 -1.87 6.41
CA GLY A 166 7.47 -0.43 6.26
C GLY A 166 6.16 0.38 6.35
N LEU A 167 5.05 -0.12 5.80
CA LEU A 167 3.73 0.48 5.98
C LEU A 167 3.26 0.43 7.43
N MET A 168 3.50 -0.68 8.14
CA MET A 168 3.18 -0.82 9.56
C MET A 168 3.98 0.17 10.42
N GLU A 169 5.26 0.35 10.13
CA GLU A 169 6.09 1.37 10.79
C GLU A 169 5.60 2.80 10.51
N CYS A 170 5.16 3.08 9.28
CA CYS A 170 4.54 4.35 8.95
C CYS A 170 3.22 4.55 9.72
N ALA A 171 2.40 3.52 9.86
CA ALA A 171 1.14 3.59 10.61
C ALA A 171 1.38 3.99 12.07
N LYS A 172 2.33 3.33 12.74
CA LYS A 172 2.68 3.61 14.14
C LYS A 172 3.07 5.08 14.38
N ARG A 173 3.68 5.74 13.38
CA ARG A 173 4.17 7.12 13.47
C ARG A 173 3.17 8.18 13.02
N ASN A 174 2.16 7.83 12.21
CA ASN A 174 1.30 8.79 11.53
C ASN A 174 -0.20 8.55 11.78
N THR A 175 -0.56 7.95 12.92
CA THR A 175 -1.96 7.66 13.28
C THR A 175 -2.86 8.89 13.28
N SER A 176 -2.32 10.07 13.58
CA SER A 176 -3.06 11.34 13.65
C SER A 176 -3.13 12.13 12.34
N VAL A 177 -2.52 11.63 11.25
CA VAL A 177 -2.48 12.34 9.95
C VAL A 177 -3.45 11.67 8.96
N PRO A 178 -4.68 12.22 8.78
CA PRO A 178 -5.77 11.49 8.14
C PRO A 178 -5.48 10.99 6.73
N HIS A 179 -4.90 11.82 5.87
CA HIS A 179 -4.62 11.43 4.48
C HIS A 179 -3.57 10.33 4.37
N ILE A 180 -2.55 10.35 5.25
CA ILE A 180 -1.51 9.32 5.29
C ILE A 180 -2.09 8.01 5.81
N ILE A 181 -2.82 8.04 6.95
CA ILE A 181 -3.34 6.80 7.54
C ILE A 181 -4.42 6.16 6.67
N VAL A 182 -5.23 6.95 5.95
CA VAL A 182 -6.17 6.43 4.95
C VAL A 182 -5.42 5.67 3.84
N GLU A 183 -4.34 6.23 3.33
CA GLU A 183 -3.55 5.58 2.29
C GLU A 183 -2.82 4.33 2.78
N ILE A 184 -2.32 4.35 4.01
CA ILE A 184 -1.74 3.16 4.64
C ILE A 184 -2.81 2.08 4.77
N SER A 185 -3.98 2.39 5.32
CA SER A 185 -5.09 1.44 5.48
C SER A 185 -5.49 0.83 4.14
N ARG A 186 -5.65 1.68 3.12
CA ARG A 186 -5.96 1.26 1.74
C ARG A 186 -4.90 0.32 1.21
N THR A 187 -3.63 0.69 1.33
CA THR A 187 -2.51 -0.10 0.81
C THR A 187 -2.36 -1.43 1.57
N LEU A 188 -2.59 -1.45 2.89
CA LEU A 188 -2.63 -2.65 3.71
C LEU A 188 -3.73 -3.62 3.27
N SER A 189 -4.94 -3.13 3.00
CA SER A 189 -6.06 -3.94 2.45
C SER A 189 -5.80 -4.52 1.06
N ILE A 190 -4.79 -4.03 0.34
CA ILE A 190 -4.38 -4.58 -0.96
C ILE A 190 -3.28 -5.60 -0.76
N ILE A 191 -2.21 -5.24 -0.01
CA ILE A 191 -1.02 -6.06 0.13
C ILE A 191 -1.27 -7.38 0.89
N VAL A 192 -2.24 -7.38 1.81
CA VAL A 192 -2.64 -8.55 2.60
C VAL A 192 -3.01 -9.76 1.74
N LYS A 193 -3.56 -9.52 0.55
CA LYS A 193 -3.98 -10.56 -0.42
C LYS A 193 -2.80 -11.36 -0.96
N HIS A 194 -1.59 -10.82 -0.83
CA HIS A 194 -0.34 -11.47 -1.22
C HIS A 194 0.29 -12.26 -0.08
N LEU A 195 -0.12 -12.05 1.18
CA LEU A 195 0.47 -12.73 2.34
C LEU A 195 0.25 -14.24 2.34
N LYS A 196 -0.78 -14.74 1.64
CA LYS A 196 -0.99 -16.18 1.43
C LYS A 196 0.15 -16.90 0.70
N ALA A 197 0.98 -16.15 -0.03
CA ALA A 197 2.13 -16.68 -0.76
C ALA A 197 3.45 -16.54 0.03
N VAL A 198 3.41 -15.94 1.22
CA VAL A 198 4.60 -15.74 2.07
C VAL A 198 4.94 -17.06 2.79
N PRO A 199 6.24 -17.40 2.94
CA PRO A 199 6.65 -18.60 3.67
C PRO A 199 6.08 -18.67 5.09
N GLN A 200 5.67 -19.88 5.51
CA GLN A 200 5.09 -20.13 6.83
C GLN A 200 5.98 -19.67 8.00
N SER A 201 7.31 -19.67 7.81
CA SER A 201 8.26 -19.20 8.84
C SER A 201 8.17 -17.69 9.12
N LEU A 202 7.63 -16.90 8.19
CA LEU A 202 7.57 -15.44 8.29
C LEU A 202 6.14 -14.93 8.52
N ILE A 203 5.12 -15.68 8.10
CA ILE A 203 3.73 -15.20 8.12
C ILE A 203 3.22 -14.85 9.53
N LYS A 204 3.68 -15.57 10.57
CA LYS A 204 3.20 -15.38 11.94
C LYS A 204 3.45 -13.97 12.47
N SER A 205 4.66 -13.43 12.28
CA SER A 205 4.99 -12.08 12.75
C SER A 205 4.18 -11.02 12.02
N LEU A 206 4.09 -11.13 10.68
CA LEU A 206 3.30 -10.23 9.85
C LEU A 206 1.81 -10.25 10.23
N PHE A 207 1.28 -11.44 10.50
CA PHE A 207 -0.10 -11.64 10.93
C PHE A 207 -0.38 -10.96 12.28
N LEU A 208 0.50 -11.14 13.27
CA LEU A 208 0.36 -10.50 14.58
C LEU A 208 0.42 -8.96 14.49
N GLU A 209 1.32 -8.42 13.66
CA GLU A 209 1.34 -6.98 13.41
C GLU A 209 0.06 -6.48 12.72
N GLY A 210 -0.47 -7.25 11.77
CA GLY A 210 -1.73 -6.95 11.10
C GLY A 210 -2.90 -6.92 12.06
N ILE A 211 -3.01 -7.93 12.92
CA ILE A 211 -4.03 -8.01 13.98
C ILE A 211 -3.90 -6.81 14.93
N SER A 212 -2.69 -6.44 15.36
CA SER A 212 -2.46 -5.25 16.19
C SER A 212 -2.89 -3.95 15.51
N TYR A 213 -2.63 -3.82 14.21
CA TYR A 213 -3.09 -2.68 13.42
C TYR A 213 -4.62 -2.61 13.37
N VAL A 214 -5.30 -3.74 13.12
CA VAL A 214 -6.76 -3.80 13.09
C VAL A 214 -7.36 -3.34 14.41
N TRP A 215 -6.85 -3.85 15.53
CA TRP A 215 -7.36 -3.49 16.86
C TRP A 215 -7.19 -2.01 17.19
N SER A 216 -6.14 -1.37 16.68
CA SER A 216 -5.90 0.06 16.91
C SER A 216 -6.68 0.98 15.96
N HIS A 217 -7.20 0.48 14.84
CA HIS A 217 -7.77 1.32 13.78
C HIS A 217 -9.21 0.95 13.35
N LEU A 218 -9.80 -0.13 13.87
CA LEU A 218 -11.17 -0.51 13.48
C LEU A 218 -12.22 0.50 13.95
N GLU A 219 -11.98 1.16 15.08
CA GLU A 219 -12.86 2.18 15.66
C GLU A 219 -12.33 3.61 15.39
N HIS A 220 -11.46 3.77 14.39
CA HIS A 220 -10.89 5.06 14.05
C HIS A 220 -11.96 6.11 13.71
N PHE A 221 -11.72 7.39 14.04
CA PHE A 221 -12.70 8.46 13.82
C PHE A 221 -12.95 8.81 12.34
N VAL A 222 -12.12 8.30 11.42
CA VAL A 222 -12.24 8.49 9.97
C VAL A 222 -12.88 7.25 9.35
N ASP A 223 -14.07 7.39 8.77
CA ASP A 223 -14.84 6.29 8.17
C ASP A 223 -14.06 5.47 7.15
N THR A 224 -13.31 6.15 6.28
CA THR A 224 -12.52 5.51 5.25
C THR A 224 -11.43 4.60 5.84
N VAL A 225 -10.83 5.00 6.96
CA VAL A 225 -9.86 4.16 7.69
C VAL A 225 -10.56 2.93 8.24
N ARG A 226 -11.73 3.09 8.89
CA ARG A 226 -12.50 1.96 9.43
C ARG A 226 -12.85 0.95 8.33
N ASN A 227 -13.31 1.44 7.18
CA ASN A 227 -13.69 0.58 6.05
C ASN A 227 -12.51 -0.22 5.50
N TYR A 228 -11.37 0.43 5.26
CA TYR A 228 -10.18 -0.29 4.79
C TYR A 228 -9.61 -1.24 5.86
N THR A 229 -9.68 -0.89 7.14
CA THR A 229 -9.27 -1.77 8.23
C THR A 229 -10.17 -3.00 8.33
N LYS A 230 -11.48 -2.87 8.11
CA LYS A 230 -12.42 -4.02 8.03
C LYS A 230 -12.04 -4.96 6.88
N LEU A 231 -11.79 -4.41 5.68
CA LEU A 231 -11.36 -5.19 4.51
C LEU A 231 -10.01 -5.88 4.75
N PHE A 232 -9.06 -5.16 5.35
CA PHE A 232 -7.77 -5.71 5.73
C PHE A 232 -7.91 -6.87 6.73
N PHE A 233 -8.80 -6.72 7.71
CA PHE A 233 -9.07 -7.76 8.69
C PHE A 233 -9.72 -9.01 8.07
N GLU A 234 -10.74 -8.84 7.21
CA GLU A 234 -11.35 -9.93 6.45
C GLU A 234 -10.29 -10.75 5.70
N ASP A 235 -9.41 -10.09 4.96
CA ASP A 235 -8.32 -10.77 4.25
C ASP A 235 -7.32 -11.46 5.19
N LEU A 236 -7.04 -10.92 6.38
CA LEU A 236 -6.25 -11.62 7.40
C LEU A 236 -6.96 -12.92 7.85
N VAL A 237 -8.27 -12.88 8.08
CA VAL A 237 -9.05 -14.08 8.41
C VAL A 237 -8.97 -15.11 7.28
N ILE A 238 -9.05 -14.67 6.02
CA ILE A 238 -8.87 -15.55 4.84
C ILE A 238 -7.48 -16.19 4.84
N VAL A 239 -6.42 -15.44 5.13
CA VAL A 239 -5.05 -15.98 5.25
C VAL A 239 -5.00 -17.05 6.34
N ALA A 240 -5.52 -16.77 7.53
CA ALA A 240 -5.56 -17.75 8.62
C ALA A 240 -6.36 -19.01 8.24
N ALA A 241 -7.49 -18.85 7.54
CA ALA A 241 -8.33 -19.95 7.09
C ALA A 241 -7.61 -20.85 6.05
N GLN A 242 -6.88 -20.24 5.11
CA GLN A 242 -6.09 -20.96 4.13
C GLN A 242 -4.97 -21.78 4.79
N HIS A 243 -4.23 -21.20 5.74
CA HIS A 243 -3.22 -21.92 6.48
C HIS A 243 -3.82 -23.09 7.28
N LYS A 244 -4.97 -22.89 7.93
CA LYS A 244 -5.71 -23.94 8.64
C LYS A 244 -6.08 -25.10 7.71
N ASN A 245 -6.64 -24.78 6.54
CA ASN A 245 -7.04 -25.77 5.54
C ASN A 245 -5.84 -26.54 4.96
N ASN A 246 -4.65 -25.94 4.97
CA ASN A 246 -3.38 -26.57 4.60
C ASN A 246 -2.71 -27.31 5.77
N GLY A 247 -3.37 -27.44 6.93
CA GLY A 247 -2.89 -28.19 8.08
C GLY A 247 -2.15 -27.38 9.15
N ASN A 248 -1.91 -26.08 8.94
CA ASN A 248 -1.32 -25.21 9.96
C ASN A 248 -2.41 -24.37 10.66
N ARG A 249 -2.74 -24.73 11.91
CA ARG A 249 -3.79 -24.08 12.69
C ARG A 249 -3.34 -22.85 13.47
N GLU A 250 -2.04 -22.58 13.55
CA GLU A 250 -1.46 -21.58 14.45
C GLU A 250 -2.08 -20.18 14.28
N LEU A 251 -2.25 -19.70 13.05
CA LEU A 251 -2.83 -18.39 12.79
C LEU A 251 -4.32 -18.32 13.19
N ALA A 252 -5.06 -19.40 12.95
CA ALA A 252 -6.47 -19.49 13.31
C ALA A 252 -6.65 -19.56 14.83
N GLU A 253 -5.75 -20.25 15.54
CA GLU A 253 -5.72 -20.30 17.00
C GLU A 253 -5.39 -18.93 17.61
N ILE A 254 -4.40 -18.22 17.06
CA ILE A 254 -4.08 -16.84 17.45
C ILE A 254 -5.29 -15.93 17.26
N LEU A 255 -5.93 -15.98 16.09
CA LEU A 255 -7.11 -15.18 15.79
C LEU A 255 -8.23 -15.45 16.80
N LEU A 256 -8.53 -16.73 17.04
CA LEU A 256 -9.56 -17.15 17.97
C LEU A 256 -9.29 -16.66 19.40
N GLN A 257 -8.06 -16.84 19.89
CA GLN A 257 -7.65 -16.37 21.22
C GLN A 257 -7.82 -14.85 21.36
N ASN A 258 -7.44 -14.09 20.33
CA ASN A 258 -7.64 -12.64 20.34
C ASN A 258 -9.13 -12.28 20.40
N VAL A 259 -9.98 -12.95 19.61
CA VAL A 259 -11.43 -12.70 19.60
C VAL A 259 -12.09 -13.05 20.94
N GLN A 260 -11.66 -14.13 21.59
CA GLN A 260 -12.16 -14.53 22.91
C GLN A 260 -11.81 -13.51 24.00
N GLN A 261 -10.71 -12.77 23.85
CA GLN A 261 -10.29 -11.72 24.78
C GLN A 261 -11.05 -10.39 24.60
N LEU A 262 -11.76 -10.21 23.48
CA LEU A 262 -12.56 -9.02 23.23
C LEU A 262 -13.82 -9.02 24.11
N SER A 263 -14.20 -7.83 24.57
CA SER A 263 -15.44 -7.68 25.36
C SER A 263 -16.63 -8.19 24.54
N PRO A 264 -17.58 -8.90 25.17
CA PRO A 264 -18.82 -9.35 24.53
C PRO A 264 -19.65 -8.23 23.90
N THR A 265 -19.37 -6.97 24.23
CA THR A 265 -20.12 -5.78 23.81
C THR A 265 -19.43 -4.99 22.71
N GLN A 266 -18.29 -5.44 22.19
CA GLN A 266 -17.58 -4.71 21.15
C GLN A 266 -18.00 -5.19 19.76
N CYS A 267 -18.37 -4.25 18.89
CA CYS A 267 -18.76 -4.49 17.49
C CYS A 267 -17.71 -5.31 16.72
N ILE A 268 -16.42 -5.09 17.01
CA ILE A 268 -15.29 -5.83 16.45
C ILE A 268 -15.36 -7.34 16.68
N ARG A 269 -15.91 -7.78 17.82
CA ARG A 269 -16.07 -9.20 18.14
C ARG A 269 -17.10 -9.84 17.23
N LEU A 270 -18.19 -9.13 16.93
CA LEU A 270 -19.21 -9.59 15.97
C LEU A 270 -18.61 -9.69 14.56
N ILE A 271 -17.91 -8.66 14.10
CA ILE A 271 -17.25 -8.65 12.79
C ILE A 271 -16.27 -9.83 12.68
N ALA A 272 -15.48 -10.09 13.72
CA ALA A 272 -14.56 -11.21 13.76
C ALA A 272 -15.26 -12.57 13.72
N MET A 273 -16.32 -12.74 14.51
CA MET A 273 -17.12 -13.96 14.50
C MET A 273 -17.77 -14.20 13.12
N ASP A 274 -18.34 -13.18 12.50
CA ASP A 274 -18.93 -13.30 11.17
C ASP A 274 -17.90 -13.73 10.12
N ASN A 275 -16.75 -13.05 10.06
CA ASN A 275 -15.65 -13.42 9.15
C ASN A 275 -15.12 -14.85 9.38
N ILE A 276 -14.97 -15.26 10.65
CA ILE A 276 -14.57 -16.64 10.99
C ILE A 276 -15.64 -17.64 10.53
N ALA A 277 -16.93 -17.34 10.73
CA ALA A 277 -18.01 -18.21 10.28
C ALA A 277 -18.00 -18.38 8.76
N GLN A 278 -17.81 -17.29 8.03
CA GLN A 278 -17.79 -17.26 6.57
C GLN A 278 -16.59 -18.02 5.98
N HIS A 279 -15.39 -17.87 6.55
CA HIS A 279 -14.16 -18.42 5.95
C HIS A 279 -13.63 -19.70 6.60
N MET A 280 -13.98 -19.97 7.87
CA MET A 280 -13.53 -21.16 8.61
C MET A 280 -14.66 -22.13 8.99
N SER A 281 -15.91 -21.76 8.70
CA SER A 281 -17.19 -22.43 9.03
C SER A 281 -17.79 -22.07 10.40
N ALA A 282 -19.13 -22.06 10.46
CA ALA A 282 -19.89 -21.91 11.70
C ALA A 282 -19.62 -23.04 12.72
N SER A 283 -19.37 -24.26 12.24
CA SER A 283 -18.98 -25.39 13.10
C SER A 283 -17.70 -25.10 13.88
N TYR A 284 -16.73 -24.44 13.23
CA TYR A 284 -15.49 -24.06 13.89
C TYR A 284 -15.72 -23.07 15.03
N LEU A 285 -16.68 -22.15 14.93
CA LEU A 285 -17.05 -21.28 16.05
C LEU A 285 -17.70 -22.09 17.18
N LEU A 286 -18.66 -22.96 16.86
CA LEU A 286 -19.38 -23.76 17.87
C LEU A 286 -18.44 -24.68 18.66
N GLU A 287 -17.40 -25.22 18.02
CA GLU A 287 -16.37 -26.04 18.67
C GLU A 287 -15.48 -25.25 19.64
N ASN A 288 -15.43 -23.92 19.50
CA ASN A 288 -14.46 -23.06 20.19
C ASN A 288 -15.11 -21.98 21.07
N PHE A 289 -16.44 -21.92 21.12
CA PHE A 289 -17.20 -21.00 21.97
C PHE A 289 -18.32 -21.77 22.69
N ASP A 290 -18.09 -22.11 23.96
CA ASP A 290 -18.97 -22.94 24.80
C ASP A 290 -20.39 -22.36 24.99
N ASP A 291 -20.58 -21.05 24.77
CA ASP A 291 -21.87 -20.36 24.83
C ASP A 291 -22.04 -19.31 23.71
N LEU A 292 -21.79 -19.75 22.48
CA LEU A 292 -21.88 -18.87 21.30
C LEU A 292 -23.27 -18.25 21.13
N GLN A 293 -24.33 -19.01 21.43
CA GLN A 293 -25.72 -18.56 21.25
C GLN A 293 -26.04 -17.36 22.16
N ASN A 294 -25.76 -17.46 23.47
CA ASN A 294 -25.98 -16.32 24.36
C ASN A 294 -25.03 -15.17 24.06
N SER A 295 -23.77 -15.47 23.67
CA SER A 295 -22.82 -14.42 23.24
C SER A 295 -23.35 -13.59 22.07
N LEU A 296 -23.93 -14.25 21.06
CA LEU A 296 -24.54 -13.58 19.90
C LEU A 296 -25.82 -12.83 20.28
N LEU A 297 -26.66 -13.39 21.15
CA LEU A 297 -27.87 -12.71 21.63
C LEU A 297 -27.54 -11.45 22.42
N CYS A 298 -26.52 -11.47 23.28
CA CYS A 298 -26.03 -10.29 23.99
C CYS A 298 -25.54 -9.21 23.00
N LEU A 299 -24.76 -9.61 21.99
CA LEU A 299 -24.26 -8.69 20.95
C LEU A 299 -25.40 -8.02 20.16
N ILE A 300 -26.39 -8.79 19.71
CA ILE A 300 -27.51 -8.26 18.90
C ILE A 300 -28.44 -7.38 19.75
N SER A 301 -28.52 -7.62 21.06
CA SER A 301 -29.32 -6.80 21.98
C SER A 301 -28.74 -5.39 22.22
N GLU A 302 -27.49 -5.13 21.79
CA GLU A 302 -26.89 -3.80 21.85
C GLU A 302 -27.25 -2.93 20.64
N VAL A 303 -27.99 -1.85 20.89
CA VAL A 303 -28.50 -0.91 19.88
C VAL A 303 -27.39 -0.37 18.99
N THR A 304 -26.22 -0.03 19.56
CA THR A 304 -25.05 0.51 18.84
C THR A 304 -24.41 -0.47 17.85
N ILE A 305 -24.52 -1.77 18.09
CA ILE A 305 -23.94 -2.79 17.20
C ILE A 305 -24.89 -3.04 16.03
N SER A 306 -26.20 -3.03 16.28
CA SER A 306 -27.22 -3.23 15.25
C SER A 306 -27.18 -2.19 14.11
N GLU A 307 -26.79 -0.95 14.41
CA GLU A 307 -26.67 0.15 13.43
C GLU A 307 -25.36 0.14 12.64
N GLN A 308 -24.31 -0.54 13.13
CA GLN A 308 -22.99 -0.60 12.48
C GLN A 308 -22.74 -1.89 11.69
N ALA A 309 -23.56 -2.91 11.94
CA ALA A 309 -23.55 -4.21 11.24
C ALA A 309 -24.51 -4.26 10.05
N SER A 310 -25.44 -3.29 9.94
CA SER A 310 -26.33 -3.06 8.79
C SER A 310 -25.66 -2.25 7.69
#